data_AF-A0A9Q3H174-F1
#
_entry.id   AF-A0A9Q3H174-F1
#
_cell.length_a   1.000
_cell.length_b   1.000
_cell.length_c   1.000
_cell.angle_alpha   90.00
_cell.angle_beta   90.00
_cell.angle_gamma   90.00
#
_symmetry.space_group_name_H-M   'P 1'
#
loop_
_entity.id
_entity.type
_entity.pdbx_description
1 polymer ?
#
loop_
_entity_poly.entity_id
_entity_poly.type
_entity_poly.pdbx_seq_one_letter_code
_entity_poly.pdbx_strand_id
1 'polypeptide(L)'
;MQKMTQIMANFQAASSSESSRPPAINNLCMKAPECFDGTQPFKGRSFIQSFQFIFHNYPANFSQDKRKRLFEYQLFTLFGGPNSGRKAESELDSLRMKEGGHVSLTIAYFSSLVSRIGDWGEKAFIHHFRKTFSSRIVNQLASHPSRIDSIQDLMNITLELYTRYHERQKEKKPEASK
;
A
#
# COMPACT_ATOMS: atom_id res chain seq x y z
N MET A 1 0.56 -15.51 3.24
CA MET A 1 -0.02 -16.85 3.50
C MET A 1 -0.79 -16.89 4.82
N GLN A 2 -0.17 -16.63 5.97
CA GLN A 2 -0.85 -16.64 7.29
C GLN A 2 -2.12 -15.77 7.38
N LYS A 3 -2.12 -14.59 6.73
CA LYS A 3 -3.26 -13.68 6.72
C LYS A 3 -4.53 -14.30 6.11
N MET A 4 -4.41 -15.16 5.10
CA MET A 4 -5.57 -15.74 4.41
C MET A 4 -6.18 -16.91 5.19
N THR A 5 -5.36 -17.71 5.86
CA THR A 5 -5.79 -18.76 6.78
C THR A 5 -6.62 -18.20 7.94
N GLN A 6 -6.23 -17.03 8.47
CA GLN A 6 -6.95 -16.38 9.57
C GLN A 6 -8.35 -15.87 9.17
N ILE A 7 -8.53 -15.37 7.95
CA ILE A 7 -9.85 -14.95 7.42
C ILE A 7 -10.82 -16.12 7.45
N MET A 8 -10.34 -17.29 7.02
CA MET A 8 -11.18 -18.47 6.84
C MET A 8 -11.52 -19.14 8.17
N ALA A 9 -10.57 -19.16 9.11
CA ALA A 9 -10.83 -19.61 10.48
C ALA A 9 -11.89 -18.74 11.16
N ASN A 10 -11.82 -17.41 10.99
CA ASN A 10 -12.80 -16.49 11.57
C ASN A 10 -14.19 -16.59 10.91
N PHE A 11 -14.25 -16.89 9.61
CA PHE A 11 -15.50 -17.13 8.90
C PHE A 11 -16.17 -18.45 9.33
N GLN A 12 -15.40 -19.51 9.52
CA GLN A 12 -15.89 -20.81 10.01
C GLN A 12 -16.35 -20.72 11.47
N ALA A 13 -15.62 -20.02 12.34
CA ALA A 13 -16.01 -19.79 13.72
C ALA A 13 -17.35 -19.03 13.83
N ALA A 14 -17.56 -18.00 12.99
CA ALA A 14 -18.82 -17.27 12.93
C ALA A 14 -20.01 -18.10 12.38
N SER A 15 -19.74 -19.23 11.70
CA SER A 15 -20.77 -20.16 11.23
C SER A 15 -21.15 -21.25 12.24
N SER A 16 -20.41 -21.37 13.34
CA SER A 16 -20.55 -22.47 14.30
C SER A 16 -21.50 -22.17 15.47
N SER A 17 -22.00 -20.94 15.62
CA SER A 17 -22.83 -20.53 16.77
C SER A 17 -24.33 -20.35 16.48
N GLU A 18 -24.82 -20.68 15.28
CA GLU A 18 -26.26 -20.64 14.98
C GLU A 18 -26.65 -21.85 14.14
N SER A 19 -27.39 -22.77 14.75
CA SER A 19 -28.11 -23.86 14.09
C SER A 19 -29.16 -23.27 13.15
N SER A 20 -28.75 -22.91 11.95
CA SER A 20 -29.67 -22.68 10.84
C SER A 20 -28.96 -23.11 9.56
N ARG A 21 -29.43 -24.23 9.04
CA ARG A 21 -29.13 -24.76 7.71
C ARG A 21 -28.97 -23.58 6.72
N PRO A 22 -27.87 -23.50 5.93
CA PRO A 22 -27.76 -22.46 4.92
C PRO A 22 -29.02 -22.50 4.04
N PRO A 23 -29.63 -21.34 3.72
CA PRO A 23 -30.78 -21.31 2.82
C PRO A 23 -30.36 -22.02 1.55
N ALA A 24 -31.09 -23.07 1.22
CA ALA A 24 -30.74 -23.94 0.12
C ALA A 24 -30.73 -23.09 -1.15
N ILE A 25 -29.54 -22.87 -1.70
CA ILE A 25 -29.33 -22.13 -2.95
C ILE A 25 -29.77 -23.05 -4.08
N ASN A 26 -31.08 -23.23 -4.20
CA ASN A 26 -31.70 -24.28 -5.02
C ASN A 26 -31.64 -24.04 -6.53
N ASN A 27 -30.95 -23.01 -7.02
CA ASN A 27 -30.94 -22.64 -8.44
C ASN A 27 -29.59 -22.10 -8.93
N LEU A 28 -28.49 -22.70 -8.49
CA LEU A 28 -27.17 -22.42 -9.05
C LEU A 28 -26.54 -23.73 -9.51
N CYS A 29 -26.57 -23.96 -10.82
CA CYS A 29 -25.69 -24.90 -11.52
C CYS A 29 -24.24 -24.38 -11.51
N MET A 30 -23.78 -23.86 -10.38
CA MET A 30 -22.41 -23.43 -10.19
C MET A 30 -21.84 -24.19 -9.01
N LYS A 31 -20.68 -24.80 -9.24
CA LYS A 31 -19.90 -25.50 -8.22
C LYS A 31 -19.72 -24.54 -7.04
N ALA A 32 -20.12 -24.99 -5.83
CA ALA A 32 -19.80 -24.25 -4.62
C ALA A 32 -18.31 -23.91 -4.62
N PRO A 33 -17.89 -22.69 -4.22
CA PRO A 33 -16.48 -22.34 -4.15
C PRO A 33 -15.72 -23.44 -3.42
N GLU A 34 -14.68 -23.99 -4.06
CA GLU A 34 -13.86 -25.00 -3.40
C GLU A 34 -13.36 -24.44 -2.06
N CYS A 35 -13.48 -25.21 -0.98
CA CYS A 35 -12.97 -24.77 0.32
C CYS A 35 -11.48 -24.48 0.18
N PHE A 36 -11.12 -23.20 0.29
CA PHE A 36 -9.73 -22.80 0.33
C PHE A 36 -9.23 -23.09 1.75
N ASP A 37 -8.22 -23.92 1.88
CA ASP A 37 -7.61 -24.33 3.15
C ASP A 37 -6.33 -23.54 3.45
N GLY A 38 -5.88 -22.71 2.50
CA GLY A 38 -4.64 -21.95 2.60
C GLY A 38 -3.38 -22.78 2.29
N THR A 39 -3.50 -24.05 1.90
CA THR A 39 -2.34 -24.90 1.57
C THR A 39 -1.72 -24.54 0.21
N GLN A 40 -2.53 -23.99 -0.71
CA GLN A 40 -2.12 -23.65 -2.07
C GLN A 40 -2.25 -22.15 -2.37
N PRO A 41 -1.20 -21.32 -2.17
CA PRO A 41 -1.26 -19.85 -2.28
C PRO A 41 -1.93 -19.34 -3.56
N PHE A 42 -1.65 -20.02 -4.67
CA PHE A 42 -2.08 -19.65 -6.01
C PHE A 42 -3.59 -19.82 -6.24
N LYS A 43 -4.25 -20.72 -5.50
CA LYS A 43 -5.70 -20.92 -5.57
C LYS A 43 -6.49 -19.82 -4.86
N GLY A 44 -5.84 -19.04 -3.99
CA GLY A 44 -6.49 -17.96 -3.27
C GLY A 44 -7.11 -16.89 -4.18
N ARG A 45 -6.47 -16.58 -5.32
CA ARG A 45 -7.02 -15.63 -6.30
C ARG A 45 -8.29 -16.14 -6.96
N SER A 46 -8.27 -17.38 -7.46
CA SER A 46 -9.44 -18.02 -8.06
C SER A 46 -10.60 -18.16 -7.08
N PHE A 47 -10.29 -18.44 -5.80
CA PHE A 47 -11.26 -18.47 -4.72
C PHE A 47 -11.92 -17.11 -4.51
N ILE A 48 -11.13 -16.04 -4.29
CA ILE A 48 -11.68 -14.67 -4.11
C ILE A 48 -12.53 -14.26 -5.32
N GLN A 49 -12.07 -14.57 -6.54
CA GLN A 49 -12.78 -14.26 -7.77
C GLN A 49 -14.13 -14.98 -7.88
N SER A 50 -14.20 -16.24 -7.44
CA SER A 50 -15.47 -16.99 -7.39
C SER A 50 -16.48 -16.35 -6.42
N PHE A 51 -16.04 -15.87 -5.26
CA PHE A 51 -16.89 -15.15 -4.30
C PHE A 51 -17.36 -13.80 -4.84
N GLN A 52 -16.47 -13.02 -5.47
CA GLN A 52 -16.84 -11.78 -6.15
C GLN A 52 -17.92 -12.03 -7.21
N PHE A 53 -17.76 -13.09 -8.00
CA PHE A 53 -18.73 -13.46 -9.03
C PHE A 53 -20.10 -13.82 -8.41
N ILE A 54 -20.12 -14.63 -7.34
CA ILE A 54 -21.37 -15.00 -6.65
C ILE A 54 -22.06 -13.76 -6.05
N PHE A 55 -21.31 -12.87 -5.41
CA PHE A 55 -21.86 -11.66 -4.81
C PHE A 55 -22.38 -10.64 -5.83
N HIS A 56 -21.77 -10.61 -7.03
CA HIS A 56 -22.18 -9.71 -8.11
C HIS A 56 -23.43 -10.21 -8.84
N ASN A 57 -23.52 -11.51 -9.11
CA ASN A 57 -24.65 -12.09 -9.86
C ASN A 57 -25.91 -12.28 -9.02
N TYR A 58 -25.79 -12.36 -7.68
CA TYR A 58 -26.92 -12.60 -6.79
C TYR A 58 -26.99 -11.61 -5.62
N PRO A 59 -27.03 -10.29 -5.89
CA PRO A 59 -26.95 -9.28 -4.83
C PRO A 59 -28.09 -9.40 -3.82
N ALA A 60 -29.31 -9.73 -4.27
CA ALA A 60 -30.50 -9.88 -3.44
C ALA A 60 -30.36 -10.95 -2.34
N ASN A 61 -29.60 -12.01 -2.60
CA ASN A 61 -29.41 -13.12 -1.66
C ASN A 61 -28.46 -12.76 -0.51
N PHE A 62 -27.67 -11.69 -0.66
CA PHE A 62 -26.63 -11.31 0.28
C PHE A 62 -26.73 -9.86 0.75
N SER A 63 -27.81 -9.13 0.42
CA SER A 63 -28.03 -7.72 0.78
C SER A 63 -27.94 -7.45 2.28
N GLN A 64 -28.38 -8.41 3.10
CA GLN A 64 -28.41 -8.32 4.56
C GLN A 64 -27.36 -9.23 5.23
N ASP A 65 -26.69 -10.11 4.47
CA ASP A 65 -25.87 -11.18 5.04
C ASP A 65 -24.64 -10.60 5.75
N LYS A 66 -24.63 -10.73 7.09
CA LYS A 66 -23.51 -10.30 7.94
C LYS A 66 -22.19 -10.96 7.53
N ARG A 67 -22.24 -12.17 6.97
CA ARG A 67 -21.06 -12.91 6.53
C ARG A 67 -20.42 -12.29 5.29
N LYS A 68 -21.21 -11.77 4.35
CA LYS A 68 -20.69 -11.02 3.19
C LYS A 68 -19.97 -9.76 3.66
N ARG A 69 -20.60 -8.98 4.54
CA ARG A 69 -20.00 -7.75 5.10
C ARG A 69 -18.72 -8.03 5.89
N LEU A 70 -18.72 -9.09 6.71
CA LEU A 70 -17.55 -9.52 7.46
C LEU A 70 -16.41 -9.96 6.53
N PHE A 71 -16.72 -10.71 5.47
CA PHE A 71 -15.77 -11.16 4.47
C PHE A 71 -15.15 -9.98 3.70
N GLU A 72 -15.96 -9.03 3.23
CA GLU A 72 -15.49 -7.80 2.59
C GLU A 72 -14.58 -6.97 3.51
N TYR A 73 -14.97 -6.81 4.78
CA TYR A 73 -14.17 -6.11 5.78
C TYR A 73 -12.82 -6.80 6.06
N GLN A 74 -12.81 -8.12 6.14
CA GLN A 74 -11.60 -8.91 6.37
C GLN A 74 -10.66 -8.83 5.16
N LEU A 75 -11.20 -8.91 3.94
CA LEU A 75 -10.42 -8.70 2.72
C LEU A 75 -9.81 -7.29 2.70
N PHE A 76 -10.60 -6.26 3.01
CA PHE A 76 -10.12 -4.88 3.07
C PHE A 76 -9.03 -4.68 4.12
N THR A 77 -9.21 -5.23 5.33
CA THR A 77 -8.24 -5.09 6.42
C THR A 77 -6.90 -5.77 6.10
N LEU A 78 -6.93 -6.90 5.39
CA LEU A 78 -5.74 -7.73 5.18
C LEU A 78 -5.01 -7.47 3.87
N PHE A 79 -5.73 -7.06 2.82
CA PHE A 79 -5.19 -6.77 1.50
C PHE A 79 -5.26 -5.29 1.12
N GLY A 80 -5.91 -4.46 1.94
CA GLY A 80 -6.14 -3.05 1.66
C GLY A 80 -7.30 -2.84 0.68
N GLY A 81 -7.55 -1.57 0.35
CA GLY A 81 -8.58 -1.22 -0.63
C GLY A 81 -8.27 -1.72 -2.04
N PRO A 82 -9.29 -1.95 -2.89
CA PRO A 82 -9.15 -2.49 -4.25
C PRO A 82 -8.18 -1.70 -5.16
N ASN A 83 -7.92 -0.43 -4.84
CA ASN A 83 -7.07 0.48 -5.59
C ASN A 83 -5.94 1.08 -4.74
N SER A 84 -5.53 0.42 -3.66
CA SER A 84 -4.50 0.92 -2.74
C SER A 84 -3.16 1.19 -3.43
N GLY A 85 -2.80 0.35 -4.42
CA GLY A 85 -1.63 0.51 -5.29
C GLY A 85 -1.77 1.72 -6.20
N ARG A 86 -2.78 1.77 -7.07
CA ARG A 86 -3.03 2.92 -7.98
C ARG A 86 -3.14 4.26 -7.24
N LYS A 87 -3.76 4.26 -6.06
CA LYS A 87 -3.82 5.45 -5.20
C LYS A 87 -2.43 5.85 -4.71
N ALA A 88 -1.61 4.89 -4.29
CA ALA A 88 -0.22 5.15 -3.91
C ALA A 88 0.61 5.68 -5.10
N GLU A 89 0.42 5.14 -6.30
CA GLU A 89 1.08 5.62 -7.52
C GLU A 89 0.69 7.07 -7.83
N SER A 90 -0.60 7.40 -7.75
CA SER A 90 -1.10 8.76 -7.95
C SER A 90 -0.59 9.72 -6.87
N GLU A 91 -0.57 9.30 -5.60
CA GLU A 91 0.00 10.07 -4.49
C GLU A 91 1.49 10.32 -4.73
N LEU A 92 2.23 9.30 -5.19
CA LEU A 92 3.65 9.39 -5.51
C LEU A 92 3.93 10.35 -6.67
N ASP A 93 3.10 10.34 -7.73
CA ASP A 93 3.30 11.26 -8.86
C ASP A 93 3.00 12.72 -8.50
N SER A 94 2.04 12.94 -7.60
CA SER A 94 1.70 14.25 -7.05
C SER A 94 2.68 14.73 -5.97
N LEU A 95 3.53 13.84 -5.45
CA LEU A 95 4.41 14.14 -4.33
C LEU A 95 5.46 15.17 -4.72
N ARG A 96 5.31 16.38 -4.17
CA ARG A 96 6.29 17.46 -4.29
C ARG A 96 6.52 18.08 -2.93
N MET A 97 7.79 18.23 -2.56
CA MET A 97 8.17 18.94 -1.36
C MET A 97 7.93 20.44 -1.56
N LYS A 98 7.22 21.07 -0.63
CA LYS A 98 7.07 22.54 -0.60
C LYS A 98 8.42 23.20 -0.27
N GLU A 99 8.62 24.43 -0.74
CA GLU A 99 9.81 25.21 -0.42
C GLU A 99 9.88 25.49 1.10
N GLY A 100 10.96 25.04 1.74
CA GLY A 100 11.11 25.06 3.20
C GLY A 100 10.52 23.87 3.96
N GLY A 101 9.94 22.89 3.26
CA GLY A 101 9.47 21.64 3.87
C GLY A 101 10.62 20.72 4.33
N HIS A 102 10.37 19.92 5.35
CA HIS A 102 11.36 18.98 5.88
C HIS A 102 11.58 17.79 4.92
N VAL A 103 12.83 17.62 4.49
CA VAL A 103 13.25 16.50 3.64
C VAL A 103 13.01 15.15 4.31
N SER A 104 13.27 15.02 5.61
CA SER A 104 13.06 13.78 6.36
C SER A 104 11.61 13.28 6.30
N LEU A 105 10.63 14.18 6.46
CA LEU A 105 9.21 13.85 6.37
C LEU A 105 8.84 13.38 4.95
N THR A 106 9.38 14.07 3.94
CA THR A 106 9.14 13.72 2.53
C THR A 106 9.74 12.35 2.18
N ILE A 107 10.96 12.07 2.65
CA ILE A 107 11.60 10.75 2.49
C ILE A 107 10.79 9.66 3.18
N ALA A 108 10.35 9.88 4.43
CA ALA A 108 9.55 8.89 5.15
C ALA A 108 8.23 8.58 4.43
N TYR A 109 7.54 9.61 3.92
CA TYR A 109 6.32 9.44 3.17
C TYR A 109 6.56 8.74 1.82
N PHE A 110 7.62 9.10 1.10
CA PHE A 110 8.04 8.42 -0.13
C PHE A 110 8.32 6.93 0.13
N SER A 111 9.09 6.58 1.16
CA SER A 111 9.39 5.18 1.52
C SER A 111 8.13 4.38 1.85
N SER A 112 7.14 5.01 2.49
CA SER A 112 5.83 4.40 2.73
C SER A 112 5.10 4.08 1.41
N LEU A 113 5.15 4.97 0.42
CA LEU A 113 4.54 4.76 -0.89
C LEU A 113 5.27 3.67 -1.70
N VAL A 114 6.60 3.68 -1.70
CA VAL A 114 7.43 2.64 -2.34
C VAL A 114 7.06 1.25 -1.82
N SER A 115 6.94 1.10 -0.50
CA SER A 115 6.55 -0.16 0.14
C SER A 115 5.15 -0.65 -0.27
N ARG A 116 4.27 0.25 -0.75
CA ARG A 116 2.92 -0.09 -1.20
C ARG A 116 2.86 -0.43 -2.69
N ILE A 117 3.80 0.06 -3.49
CA ILE A 117 3.79 -0.04 -4.95
C ILE A 117 4.51 -1.31 -5.43
N GLY A 118 5.48 -1.84 -4.68
CA GLY A 118 5.99 -3.22 -4.79
C GLY A 118 6.80 -3.56 -6.05
N ASP A 119 6.19 -3.49 -7.23
CA ASP A 119 6.71 -4.08 -8.47
C ASP A 119 7.40 -3.06 -9.40
N TRP A 120 7.64 -1.84 -8.92
CA TRP A 120 8.35 -0.83 -9.71
C TRP A 120 9.87 -1.05 -9.62
N GLY A 121 10.56 -0.88 -10.75
CA GLY A 121 12.02 -0.95 -10.78
C GLY A 121 12.67 0.24 -10.06
N GLU A 122 13.88 0.04 -9.55
CA GLU A 122 14.63 1.06 -8.80
C GLU A 122 14.85 2.36 -9.59
N LYS A 123 15.08 2.25 -10.90
CA LYS A 123 15.19 3.41 -11.81
C LYS A 123 13.92 4.27 -11.83
N ALA A 124 12.75 3.65 -11.76
CA ALA A 124 11.48 4.38 -11.72
C ALA A 124 11.35 5.16 -10.41
N PHE A 125 11.69 4.54 -9.28
CA PHE A 125 11.69 5.23 -8.00
C PHE A 125 12.70 6.38 -7.96
N ILE A 126 13.91 6.20 -8.49
CA ILE A 126 14.92 7.27 -8.57
C ILE A 126 14.39 8.46 -9.39
N HIS A 127 13.72 8.20 -10.51
CA HIS A 127 13.11 9.24 -11.33
C HIS A 127 12.04 10.01 -10.57
N HIS A 128 11.10 9.32 -9.92
CA HIS A 128 10.06 9.95 -9.12
C HIS A 128 10.64 10.72 -7.93
N PHE A 129 11.65 10.17 -7.25
CA PHE A 129 12.34 10.82 -6.14
C PHE A 129 12.97 12.15 -6.57
N ARG A 130 13.67 12.18 -7.71
CA ARG A 130 14.24 13.42 -8.26
C ARG A 130 13.18 14.46 -8.59
N LYS A 131 11.99 14.04 -9.07
CA LYS A 131 10.85 14.93 -9.36
C LYS A 131 10.23 15.53 -8.08
N THR A 132 10.36 14.86 -6.94
CA THR A 132 9.78 15.28 -5.66
C THR A 132 10.48 16.50 -5.04
N PHE A 133 11.78 16.68 -5.27
CA PHE A 133 12.55 17.77 -4.66
C PHE A 133 12.67 19.00 -5.55
N SER A 134 13.01 20.14 -4.94
CA SER A 134 13.30 21.37 -5.67
C SER A 134 14.57 21.21 -6.52
N SER A 135 14.63 21.95 -7.63
CA SER A 135 15.76 21.93 -8.58
C SER A 135 17.11 22.13 -7.90
N ARG A 136 17.15 22.90 -6.81
CA ARG A 136 18.36 23.12 -6.02
C ARG A 136 18.94 21.83 -5.44
N ILE A 137 18.11 21.03 -4.76
CA ILE A 137 18.55 19.76 -4.16
C ILE A 137 18.93 18.79 -5.27
N VAL A 138 18.17 18.76 -6.37
CA VAL A 138 18.46 17.94 -7.55
C VAL A 138 19.80 18.31 -8.18
N ASN A 139 20.11 19.60 -8.29
CA ASN A 139 21.40 20.07 -8.83
C ASN A 139 22.57 19.68 -7.93
N GLN A 140 22.39 19.75 -6.61
CA GLN A 140 23.42 19.30 -5.65
C GLN A 140 23.62 17.78 -5.69
N LEU A 141 22.53 17.01 -5.84
CA LEU A 141 22.58 15.58 -6.06
C LEU A 141 23.29 15.23 -7.37
N ALA A 142 23.06 15.99 -8.44
CA ALA A 142 23.72 15.80 -9.73
C ALA A 142 25.22 16.13 -9.70
N SER A 143 25.64 17.03 -8.81
CA SER A 143 27.04 17.38 -8.56
C SER A 143 27.76 16.40 -7.61
N HIS A 144 27.07 15.38 -7.10
CA HIS A 144 27.66 14.43 -6.17
C HIS A 144 28.65 13.51 -6.92
N PRO A 145 29.85 13.25 -6.39
CA PRO A 145 30.92 12.54 -7.11
C PRO A 145 30.63 11.06 -7.41
N SER A 146 29.73 10.44 -6.64
CA SER A 146 29.39 9.02 -6.78
C SER A 146 28.16 8.80 -7.65
N ARG A 147 28.19 7.77 -8.49
CA ARG A 147 27.00 7.27 -9.21
C ARG A 147 26.05 6.62 -8.20
N ILE A 148 24.83 7.14 -8.12
CA ILE A 148 23.81 6.66 -7.20
C ILE A 148 22.88 5.71 -7.97
N ASP A 149 23.15 4.41 -7.85
CA ASP A 149 22.31 3.36 -8.47
C ASP A 149 21.24 2.81 -7.51
N SER A 150 21.38 3.06 -6.20
CA SER A 150 20.42 2.64 -5.17
C SER A 150 19.50 3.78 -4.72
N ILE A 151 18.20 3.50 -4.57
CA ILE A 151 17.23 4.47 -4.06
C ILE A 151 17.52 4.85 -2.60
N GLN A 152 18.05 3.90 -1.80
CA GLN A 152 18.40 4.15 -0.40
C GLN A 152 19.60 5.07 -0.27
N ASP A 153 20.62 4.86 -1.10
CA ASP A 153 21.79 5.75 -1.14
C ASP A 153 21.36 7.16 -1.54
N LEU A 154 20.43 7.27 -2.48
CA LEU A 154 19.86 8.55 -2.89
C LEU A 154 19.16 9.27 -1.73
N MET A 155 18.37 8.56 -0.93
CA MET A 155 17.69 9.12 0.24
C MET A 155 18.68 9.61 1.30
N ASN A 156 19.70 8.81 1.60
CA ASN A 156 20.70 9.13 2.62
C ASN A 156 21.50 10.38 2.25
N ILE A 157 22.01 10.44 1.00
CA ILE A 157 22.75 11.59 0.49
C ILE A 157 21.87 12.85 0.51
N THR A 158 20.60 12.72 0.12
CA THR A 158 19.65 13.85 0.13
C THR A 158 19.45 14.40 1.54
N LEU A 159 19.32 13.52 2.53
CA LEU A 159 19.16 13.91 3.93
C LEU A 159 20.42 14.59 4.49
N GLU A 160 21.60 14.06 4.14
CA GLU A 160 22.89 14.64 4.54
C GLU A 160 23.06 16.06 3.97
N LEU A 161 22.83 16.23 2.66
CA LEU A 161 22.92 17.52 1.99
C LEU A 161 21.97 18.56 2.61
N TYR A 162 20.75 18.13 2.94
CA TYR A 162 19.75 18.99 3.56
C TYR A 162 20.14 19.39 4.98
N THR A 163 20.59 18.45 5.80
CA THR A 163 21.05 18.72 7.18
C THR A 163 22.18 19.74 7.18
N ARG A 164 23.21 19.48 6.35
CA ARG A 164 24.37 20.36 6.20
C ARG A 164 24.02 21.76 5.68
N TYR A 165 22.97 21.87 4.87
CA TYR A 165 22.47 23.16 4.42
C TYR A 165 21.80 23.92 5.56
N HIS A 166 20.91 23.26 6.31
CA HIS A 166 20.20 23.88 7.42
C HIS A 166 21.14 24.32 8.55
N GLU A 167 22.19 23.56 8.83
CA GLU A 167 23.25 23.96 9.78
C GLU A 167 23.93 25.25 9.33
N ARG A 168 24.38 25.33 8.07
CA ARG A 168 24.97 26.55 7.50
C ARG A 168 24.04 27.75 7.47
N GLN A 169 22.72 27.55 7.38
CA GLN A 169 21.74 28.64 7.48
C GLN A 169 21.56 29.12 8.92
N LYS A 170 21.67 28.23 9.92
CA LYS A 170 21.60 28.59 11.34
C LYS A 170 22.82 29.42 11.75
N GLU A 171 24.01 29.06 11.28
CA GLU A 171 25.26 29.81 11.52
C GLU A 171 25.24 31.23 10.93
N LYS A 172 24.50 31.43 9.82
CA LYS A 172 24.38 32.73 9.16
C LYS A 172 23.33 33.66 9.76
N LYS A 173 22.49 33.19 10.69
CA LYS A 173 21.62 34.09 11.45
C LYS A 173 22.49 34.78 12.49
N PRO A 174 22.73 36.10 12.37
CA PRO A 174 23.58 36.80 13.32
C PRO A 174 22.99 36.69 14.72
N GLU A 175 23.87 36.58 15.71
CA GLU A 175 23.62 36.86 17.13
C GLU A 175 23.19 38.33 17.34
N ALA A 176 22.16 38.79 16.63
CA ALA A 176 21.58 40.12 16.74
C ALA A 176 20.33 40.05 17.63
N SER A 177 20.50 39.54 18.85
CA SER A 177 19.63 39.84 19.99
C SER A 177 20.31 39.36 21.27
N LYS A 178 21.28 40.15 21.72
CA LYS A 178 21.65 40.28 23.13
C LYS A 178 21.69 41.75 23.46
#